data_AF-A0A7J8T660-F1
#
_entry.id   AF-A0A7J8T660-F1
#
_cell.length_a   1.000
_cell.length_b   1.000
_cell.length_c   1.000
_cell.angle_alpha   90.00
_cell.angle_beta   90.00
_cell.angle_gamma   90.00
#
_symmetry.space_group_name_H-M   'P 1'
#
loop_
_entity.id
_entity.type
_entity.pdbx_description
1 polymer ?
#
loop_
_entity_poly.entity_id
_entity_poly.type
_entity_poly.pdbx_seq_one_letter_code
_entity_poly.pdbx_strand_id
1 'polypeptide(L)'
;MAIPNQLCLVLVIFLSIFVLSSLPTNAILPKVNVPLPNANIPLQVFLPKLVENLCNIKSIGNRRFCLKALSTPKVITAKDFTQLGTLIMKLRAENAMVTLNVYNEMIMKPSSTQALKALNCCIEAYQYAVSSFEMISSELIEDPQTANNDVTVIGPEITNCEKELIDAKVQASQLLAGNRFVQYYIAIGGEITSTLEHENQNEY
;
A
#
# COMPACT_ATOMS: atom_id res chain seq x y z
N MET A 1 -32.80 -5.51 -1.44
CA MET A 1 -32.73 -4.19 -2.10
C MET A 1 -31.27 -3.87 -2.28
N ALA A 2 -30.79 -3.85 -3.52
CA ALA A 2 -29.38 -3.64 -3.84
C ALA A 2 -29.04 -2.15 -3.75
N ILE A 3 -28.05 -1.80 -2.95
CA ILE A 3 -27.54 -0.42 -2.83
C ILE A 3 -26.75 -0.13 -4.13
N PRO A 4 -27.17 0.83 -4.96
CA PRO A 4 -26.55 1.08 -6.25
C PRO A 4 -25.25 1.88 -6.11
N ASN A 5 -24.16 1.34 -6.65
CA ASN A 5 -22.94 1.98 -7.17
C ASN A 5 -22.76 3.50 -6.95
N GLN A 6 -22.43 3.93 -5.73
CA GLN A 6 -22.01 5.32 -5.43
C GLN A 6 -20.62 5.45 -4.75
N LEU A 7 -19.82 4.38 -4.62
CA LEU A 7 -18.61 4.47 -3.79
C LEU A 7 -17.39 5.18 -4.42
N CYS A 8 -17.18 5.18 -5.74
CA CYS A 8 -16.05 5.97 -6.33
C CYS A 8 -16.32 7.50 -6.37
N LEU A 9 -17.29 8.03 -5.61
CA LEU A 9 -17.71 9.45 -5.66
C LEU A 9 -17.69 10.16 -4.29
N VAL A 10 -17.42 9.45 -3.18
CA VAL A 10 -17.59 10.02 -1.82
C VAL A 10 -16.41 10.91 -1.39
N LEU A 11 -15.27 10.91 -2.09
CA LEU A 11 -14.06 11.61 -1.66
C LEU A 11 -13.88 13.05 -2.16
N VAL A 12 -14.81 13.62 -2.95
CA VAL A 12 -14.70 15.04 -3.38
C VAL A 12 -14.79 16.01 -2.18
N ILE A 13 -15.39 15.58 -1.07
CA ILE A 13 -15.68 16.48 0.06
C ILE A 13 -14.44 16.71 0.96
N PHE A 14 -13.54 15.74 1.11
CA PHE A 14 -12.35 15.90 1.98
C PHE A 14 -11.14 16.55 1.30
N LEU A 15 -11.04 16.49 -0.03
CA LEU A 15 -9.89 16.99 -0.80
C LEU A 15 -9.90 18.51 -1.06
N SER A 16 -10.98 19.21 -0.72
CA SER A 16 -11.16 20.63 -1.07
C SER A 16 -10.27 21.61 -0.29
N ILE A 17 -9.51 21.15 0.71
CA ILE A 17 -8.76 22.05 1.62
C ILE A 17 -7.25 22.08 1.35
N PHE A 18 -6.64 21.06 0.73
CA PHE A 18 -5.16 20.90 0.79
C PHE A 18 -4.39 20.91 -0.53
N VAL A 19 -5.03 20.96 -1.70
CA VAL A 19 -4.30 20.99 -2.97
C VAL A 19 -4.01 22.42 -3.42
N LEU A 20 -3.04 23.06 -2.78
CA LEU A 20 -2.33 24.20 -3.36
C LEU A 20 -0.82 23.98 -3.25
N SER A 21 -0.22 23.81 -4.43
CA SER A 21 1.20 23.93 -4.78
C SER A 21 2.16 22.77 -4.46
N SER A 22 2.50 21.99 -5.49
CA SER A 22 3.89 21.90 -5.96
C SER A 22 3.94 21.38 -7.41
N LEU A 23 4.71 22.08 -8.27
CA LEU A 23 4.99 21.66 -9.65
C LEU A 23 6.02 20.52 -9.66
N PRO A 24 5.89 19.50 -10.54
CA PRO A 24 6.93 18.51 -10.70
C PRO A 24 8.04 19.02 -11.64
N THR A 25 9.30 18.80 -11.24
CA THR A 25 10.47 18.96 -12.11
C THR A 25 10.75 17.63 -12.80
N ASN A 26 10.81 17.64 -14.13
CA ASN A 26 11.09 16.44 -14.94
C ASN A 26 12.53 15.95 -14.74
N ALA A 27 12.69 14.73 -14.23
CA ALA A 27 13.95 13.99 -14.32
C ALA A 27 13.77 12.79 -15.24
N ILE A 28 14.57 12.75 -16.31
CA ILE A 28 14.68 11.63 -17.24
C ILE A 28 15.61 10.58 -16.60
N LEU A 29 15.16 9.33 -16.49
CA LEU A 29 15.99 8.19 -16.08
C LEU A 29 15.82 7.00 -17.04
N PRO A 30 16.86 6.16 -17.21
CA PRO A 30 17.00 5.25 -18.33
C PRO A 30 16.27 3.92 -18.12
N LYS A 31 15.88 3.30 -19.23
CA LYS A 31 15.37 1.92 -19.30
C LYS A 31 16.40 0.94 -18.74
N VAL A 32 16.10 0.30 -17.61
CA VAL A 32 16.81 -0.89 -17.13
C VAL A 32 15.85 -2.08 -17.24
N ASN A 33 16.17 -2.99 -18.16
CA ASN A 33 15.53 -4.29 -18.25
C ASN A 33 16.08 -5.16 -17.11
N VAL A 34 15.28 -5.46 -16.09
CA VAL A 34 15.66 -6.38 -15.01
C VAL A 34 15.39 -7.82 -15.46
N PRO A 35 16.39 -8.72 -15.52
CA PRO A 35 16.16 -10.13 -15.73
C PRO A 35 15.62 -10.78 -14.46
N LEU A 36 14.60 -11.63 -14.60
CA LEU A 36 14.09 -12.51 -13.56
C LEU A 36 15.11 -13.63 -13.26
N PRO A 37 15.64 -13.77 -12.04
CA PRO A 37 16.41 -14.96 -11.66
C PRO A 37 15.50 -15.95 -10.94
N ASN A 38 15.26 -17.08 -11.61
CA ASN A 38 14.83 -18.31 -10.97
C ASN A 38 16.03 -18.89 -10.19
N ALA A 39 16.01 -18.80 -8.85
CA ALA A 39 16.89 -19.58 -8.00
C ALA A 39 16.27 -19.80 -6.63
N ASN A 40 16.09 -21.07 -6.25
CA ASN A 40 15.76 -21.51 -4.90
C ASN A 40 16.96 -21.21 -3.99
N ILE A 41 16.99 -20.02 -3.39
CA ILE A 41 17.96 -19.63 -2.36
C ILE A 41 17.38 -20.02 -1.00
N PRO A 42 18.13 -20.70 -0.11
CA PRO A 42 17.68 -20.98 1.24
C PRO A 42 17.30 -19.68 1.94
N LEU A 43 16.10 -19.64 2.51
CA LEU A 43 15.58 -18.58 3.37
C LEU A 43 16.33 -18.54 4.72
N GLN A 44 17.67 -18.49 4.68
CA GLN A 44 18.57 -18.27 5.81
C GLN A 44 19.38 -16.99 5.60
N VAL A 45 18.76 -15.97 4.98
CA VAL A 45 19.13 -14.60 5.30
C VAL A 45 18.75 -14.41 6.77
N PHE A 46 19.72 -14.12 7.63
CA PHE A 46 19.46 -13.82 9.04
C PHE A 46 18.58 -12.57 9.11
N LEU A 47 17.26 -12.78 9.18
CA LEU A 47 16.32 -11.67 9.30
C LEU A 47 16.44 -11.07 10.70
N PRO A 48 16.36 -9.74 10.84
CA PRO A 48 16.33 -9.13 12.16
C PRO A 48 15.20 -9.72 12.99
N LYS A 49 15.48 -9.91 14.28
CA LYS A 49 14.53 -10.51 15.22
C LYS A 49 13.19 -9.77 15.24
N LEU A 50 13.23 -8.45 15.05
CA LEU A 50 12.05 -7.59 14.98
C LEU A 50 11.11 -7.98 13.84
N VAL A 51 11.62 -8.16 12.62
CA VAL A 51 10.84 -8.61 11.45
C VAL A 51 10.32 -10.02 11.66
N GLU A 52 11.14 -10.91 12.23
CA GLU A 52 10.72 -12.27 12.53
C GLU A 52 9.55 -12.29 13.53
N ASN A 53 9.64 -11.52 14.60
CA ASN A 53 8.61 -11.41 15.63
C ASN A 53 7.30 -10.88 15.04
N LEU A 54 7.35 -9.79 14.28
CA LEU A 54 6.20 -9.22 13.59
C LEU A 54 5.53 -10.25 12.67
N CYS A 55 6.30 -10.89 11.78
CA CYS A 55 5.75 -11.87 10.84
C CYS A 55 5.27 -13.17 11.47
N ASN A 56 5.61 -13.43 12.75
CA ASN A 56 5.11 -14.55 13.52
C ASN A 56 3.76 -14.26 14.19
N ILE A 57 3.29 -13.01 14.21
CA ILE A 57 1.99 -12.66 14.80
C ILE A 57 0.88 -13.32 13.97
N LYS A 58 -0.09 -13.93 14.67
CA LYS A 58 -1.13 -14.78 14.05
C LYS A 58 -2.03 -14.00 13.07
N SER A 59 -2.34 -12.76 13.38
CA SER A 59 -3.19 -11.87 12.57
C SER A 59 -2.58 -11.50 11.20
N ILE A 60 -1.25 -11.58 11.04
CA ILE A 60 -0.58 -11.37 9.74
C ILE A 60 -1.04 -12.40 8.70
N GLY A 61 -1.42 -13.60 9.13
CA GLY A 61 -2.06 -14.64 8.31
C GLY A 61 -1.17 -15.32 7.26
N ASN A 62 -0.12 -14.65 6.76
CA ASN A 62 0.82 -15.19 5.77
C ASN A 62 2.26 -14.82 6.11
N ARG A 63 2.84 -15.58 7.06
CA ARG A 63 4.23 -15.43 7.51
C ARG A 63 5.24 -15.42 6.36
N ARG A 64 5.10 -16.33 5.40
CA ARG A 64 6.05 -16.44 4.26
C ARG A 64 6.04 -15.17 3.43
N PHE A 65 4.85 -14.66 3.12
CA PHE A 65 4.72 -13.40 2.39
C PHE A 65 5.31 -12.25 3.19
N CYS A 66 4.96 -12.12 4.48
CA CYS A 66 5.49 -11.07 5.35
C CYS A 66 7.02 -11.06 5.37
N LEU A 67 7.66 -12.20 5.63
CA LEU A 67 9.13 -12.28 5.65
C LEU A 67 9.70 -11.86 4.31
N LYS A 68 9.17 -12.35 3.19
CA LYS A 68 9.65 -12.00 1.84
C LYS A 68 9.47 -10.50 1.55
N ALA A 69 8.33 -9.94 1.91
CA ALA A 69 7.99 -8.53 1.71
C ALA A 69 8.89 -7.59 2.51
N LEU A 70 9.30 -8.01 3.71
CA LEU A 70 10.09 -7.20 4.65
C LEU A 70 11.59 -7.48 4.57
N SER A 71 12.04 -8.42 3.73
CA SER A 71 13.46 -8.75 3.53
C SER A 71 14.24 -7.72 2.70
N THR A 72 13.80 -6.47 2.63
CA THR A 72 14.51 -5.44 1.86
C THR A 72 15.67 -4.84 2.67
N PRO A 73 16.79 -4.43 2.04
CA PRO A 73 17.92 -3.85 2.76
C PRO A 73 17.53 -2.64 3.63
N LYS A 74 16.57 -1.82 3.18
CA LYS A 74 16.06 -0.67 3.93
C LYS A 74 15.30 -1.09 5.19
N VAL A 75 14.47 -2.13 5.11
CA VAL A 75 13.59 -2.56 6.21
C VAL A 75 14.38 -3.32 7.28
N ILE A 76 15.34 -4.15 6.87
CA ILE A 76 16.10 -4.99 7.82
C ILE A 76 17.04 -4.20 8.73
N THR A 77 17.26 -2.91 8.49
CA THR A 77 18.06 -2.04 9.36
C THR A 77 17.25 -1.40 10.50
N ALA A 78 15.92 -1.58 10.52
CA ALA A 78 15.06 -1.04 11.55
C ALA A 78 15.44 -1.59 12.94
N LYS A 79 15.56 -0.69 13.91
CA LYS A 79 15.98 -1.02 15.28
C LYS A 79 14.81 -1.23 16.25
N ASP A 80 13.67 -0.61 15.96
CA ASP A 80 12.46 -0.59 16.77
C ASP A 80 11.21 -0.58 15.86
N PHE A 81 10.03 -0.76 16.46
CA PHE A 81 8.77 -0.81 15.72
C PHE A 81 8.41 0.50 15.03
N THR A 82 8.83 1.64 15.58
CA THR A 82 8.62 2.96 14.97
C THR A 82 9.38 3.09 13.65
N GLN A 83 10.69 2.84 13.67
CA GLN A 83 11.53 2.82 12.46
C GLN A 83 11.03 1.77 11.47
N LEU A 84 10.66 0.59 11.95
CA LEU A 84 10.12 -0.48 11.11
C LEU A 84 8.83 -0.05 10.42
N GLY A 85 7.89 0.53 11.17
CA GLY A 85 6.64 1.09 10.68
C GLY A 85 6.85 2.16 9.62
N THR A 86 7.64 3.18 9.93
CA THR A 86 7.95 4.27 8.98
C THR A 86 8.56 3.73 7.69
N LEU A 87 9.52 2.79 7.78
CA LEU A 87 10.16 2.20 6.61
C LEU A 87 9.19 1.36 5.77
N ILE A 88 8.30 0.61 6.43
CA ILE A 88 7.26 -0.18 5.76
C ILE A 88 6.29 0.75 5.05
N MET A 89 5.76 1.78 5.71
CA MET A 89 4.80 2.70 5.10
C MET A 89 5.39 3.44 3.90
N LYS A 90 6.65 3.89 3.98
CA LYS A 90 7.37 4.46 2.82
C LYS A 90 7.53 3.47 1.68
N LEU A 91 7.92 2.22 1.98
CA LEU A 91 7.99 1.15 0.98
C LEU A 91 6.61 0.89 0.34
N ARG A 92 5.52 1.11 1.07
CA ARG A 92 4.15 0.99 0.55
C ARG A 92 3.73 2.13 -0.34
N ALA A 93 4.05 3.36 0.00
CA ALA A 93 3.88 4.51 -0.88
C ALA A 93 4.63 4.28 -2.21
N GLU A 94 5.90 3.87 -2.16
CA GLU A 94 6.71 3.55 -3.34
C GLU A 94 6.03 2.47 -4.23
N ASN A 95 5.57 1.37 -3.63
CA ASN A 95 4.91 0.29 -4.38
C ASN A 95 3.52 0.68 -4.94
N ALA A 96 2.76 1.47 -4.18
CA ALA A 96 1.47 1.99 -4.62
C ALA A 96 1.66 2.95 -5.81
N MET A 97 2.69 3.80 -5.77
CA MET A 97 3.04 4.73 -6.85
C MET A 97 3.43 4.00 -8.14
N VAL A 98 4.22 2.93 -8.03
CA VAL A 98 4.52 2.06 -9.19
C VAL A 98 3.23 1.50 -9.81
N THR A 99 2.29 1.06 -8.98
CA THR A 99 1.02 0.52 -9.44
C THR A 99 0.11 1.60 -10.06
N LEU A 100 0.05 2.78 -9.46
CA LEU A 100 -0.64 3.96 -9.99
C LEU A 100 -0.14 4.32 -11.39
N ASN A 101 1.17 4.29 -11.60
CA ASN A 101 1.76 4.57 -12.91
C ASN A 101 1.30 3.57 -13.98
N VAL A 102 1.15 2.29 -13.63
CA VAL A 102 0.60 1.29 -14.55
C VAL A 102 -0.85 1.63 -14.92
N TYR A 103 -1.70 2.05 -13.98
CA TYR A 103 -3.05 2.50 -14.31
C TYR A 103 -3.07 3.74 -15.21
N ASN A 104 -2.20 4.72 -14.94
CA ASN A 104 -2.04 5.92 -15.77
C ASN A 104 -1.57 5.58 -17.19
N GLU A 105 -0.78 4.53 -17.38
CA GLU A 105 -0.42 4.04 -18.72
C GLU A 105 -1.57 3.29 -19.39
N MET A 106 -2.35 2.52 -18.62
CA MET A 106 -3.47 1.74 -19.16
C MET A 106 -4.61 2.62 -19.65
N ILE A 107 -4.92 3.72 -18.95
CA ILE A 107 -6.03 4.61 -19.32
C ILE A 107 -5.77 5.35 -20.65
N MET A 108 -4.52 5.49 -21.07
CA MET A 108 -4.16 6.10 -22.35
C MET A 108 -4.42 5.18 -23.55
N LYS A 109 -4.70 3.89 -23.32
CA LYS A 109 -4.98 2.92 -24.38
C LYS A 109 -6.47 2.93 -24.73
N PRO A 110 -6.84 2.69 -26.01
CA PRO A 110 -8.23 2.55 -26.40
C PRO A 110 -8.92 1.45 -25.56
N SER A 111 -10.05 1.79 -24.95
CA SER A 111 -10.81 0.89 -24.09
C SER A 111 -12.28 1.27 -24.10
N SER A 112 -13.14 0.39 -23.58
CA SER A 112 -14.57 0.68 -23.46
C SER A 112 -14.84 1.74 -22.39
N THR A 113 -15.97 2.43 -22.47
CA THR A 113 -16.39 3.38 -21.43
C THR A 113 -16.43 2.75 -20.03
N GLN A 114 -16.84 1.47 -19.96
CA GLN A 114 -16.86 0.72 -18.70
C GLN A 114 -15.44 0.46 -18.17
N ALA A 115 -14.50 0.11 -19.05
CA ALA A 115 -13.10 -0.08 -18.68
C ALA A 115 -12.46 1.24 -18.22
N LEU A 116 -12.74 2.36 -18.90
CA LEU A 116 -12.27 3.69 -18.48
C LEU A 116 -12.77 4.07 -17.09
N LYS A 117 -14.06 3.79 -16.80
CA LYS A 117 -14.62 4.04 -15.46
C LYS A 117 -13.90 3.22 -14.38
N ALA A 118 -13.67 1.93 -14.64
CA ALA A 118 -12.95 1.07 -13.69
C ALA A 118 -11.50 1.54 -13.47
N LEU A 119 -10.80 1.89 -14.56
CA LEU A 119 -9.43 2.42 -14.49
C LEU A 119 -9.35 3.72 -13.68
N ASN A 120 -10.28 4.66 -13.89
CA ASN A 120 -10.32 5.90 -13.10
C ASN A 120 -10.55 5.64 -11.61
N CYS A 121 -11.48 4.74 -11.26
CA CYS A 121 -11.71 4.39 -9.84
C CYS A 121 -10.44 3.80 -9.20
N CYS A 122 -9.67 3.00 -9.96
CA CYS A 122 -8.38 2.50 -9.49
C CYS A 122 -7.29 3.57 -9.37
N ILE A 123 -7.24 4.54 -10.30
CA ILE A 123 -6.31 5.68 -10.22
C ILE A 123 -6.56 6.46 -8.94
N GLU A 124 -7.82 6.79 -8.65
CA GLU A 124 -8.21 7.52 -7.43
C GLU A 124 -7.85 6.74 -6.16
N ALA A 125 -8.20 5.45 -6.11
CA ALA A 125 -7.88 4.59 -4.97
C ALA A 125 -6.37 4.49 -4.71
N TYR A 126 -5.56 4.43 -5.76
CA TYR A 126 -4.10 4.36 -5.63
C TYR A 126 -3.45 5.71 -5.34
N GLN A 127 -4.00 6.82 -5.82
CA GLN A 127 -3.59 8.16 -5.39
C GLN A 127 -3.85 8.35 -3.90
N TYR A 128 -5.03 7.95 -3.42
CA TYR A 128 -5.36 7.96 -2.00
C TYR A 128 -4.38 7.10 -1.21
N ALA A 129 -4.16 5.85 -1.63
CA ALA A 129 -3.23 4.94 -0.94
C ALA A 129 -1.80 5.49 -0.85
N VAL A 130 -1.26 6.09 -1.92
CA VAL A 130 0.08 6.71 -1.91
C VAL A 130 0.14 7.79 -0.83
N SER A 131 -0.77 8.76 -0.88
CA SER A 131 -0.81 9.88 0.05
C SER A 131 -1.00 9.42 1.50
N SER A 132 -1.92 8.47 1.73
CA SER A 132 -2.17 7.92 3.06
C SER A 132 -0.94 7.20 3.62
N PHE A 133 -0.26 6.37 2.84
CA PHE A 133 0.96 5.69 3.33
C PHE A 133 2.08 6.68 3.67
N GLU A 134 2.24 7.76 2.92
CA GLU A 134 3.22 8.80 3.25
C GLU A 134 2.88 9.52 4.55
N MET A 135 1.62 9.88 4.74
CA MET A 135 1.10 10.54 5.94
C MET A 135 1.25 9.66 7.18
N ILE A 136 0.74 8.42 7.13
CA ILE A 136 0.84 7.42 8.21
C ILE A 136 2.31 7.23 8.60
N SER A 137 3.25 7.24 7.64
CA SER A 137 4.68 7.07 7.95
C SER A 137 5.25 8.14 8.90
N SER A 138 4.63 9.33 8.92
CA SER A 138 4.97 10.44 9.80
C SER A 138 4.16 10.41 11.09
N GLU A 139 2.87 10.06 11.01
CA GLU A 139 1.95 9.98 12.16
C GLU A 139 2.27 8.86 13.14
N LEU A 140 2.94 7.78 12.71
CA LEU A 140 3.35 6.67 13.59
C LEU A 140 4.15 7.11 14.83
N ILE A 141 4.75 8.30 14.81
CA ILE A 141 5.48 8.87 15.95
C ILE A 141 4.56 9.75 16.81
N GLU A 142 3.67 10.51 16.16
CA GLU A 142 2.89 11.58 16.79
C GLU A 142 1.56 11.05 17.37
N ASP A 143 0.88 10.19 16.61
CA ASP A 143 -0.42 9.61 16.95
C ASP A 143 -0.61 8.23 16.30
N PRO A 144 -0.09 7.16 16.93
CA PRO A 144 -0.26 5.79 16.44
C PRO A 144 -1.72 5.33 16.29
N GLN A 145 -2.64 5.92 17.06
CA GLN A 145 -4.06 5.57 17.04
C GLN A 145 -4.74 6.11 15.79
N THR A 146 -4.46 7.36 15.43
CA THR A 146 -4.92 7.92 14.15
C THR A 146 -4.29 7.16 12.98
N ALA A 147 -2.98 6.87 13.06
CA ALA A 147 -2.29 6.04 12.07
C ALA A 147 -2.94 4.65 11.89
N ASN A 148 -3.41 4.00 12.97
CA ASN A 148 -4.13 2.73 12.89
C ASN A 148 -5.42 2.87 12.08
N ASN A 149 -6.25 3.85 12.43
CA ASN A 149 -7.52 4.11 11.74
C ASN A 149 -7.29 4.37 10.25
N ASP A 150 -6.30 5.19 9.90
CA ASP A 150 -6.01 5.55 8.52
C ASP A 150 -5.53 4.36 7.67
N VAL A 151 -4.76 3.43 8.25
CA VAL A 151 -4.38 2.18 7.58
C VAL A 151 -5.61 1.37 7.18
N THR A 152 -6.68 1.35 8.00
CA THR A 152 -7.87 0.53 7.74
C THR A 152 -8.70 1.02 6.56
N VAL A 153 -8.70 2.33 6.29
CA VAL A 153 -9.52 2.95 5.23
C VAL A 153 -8.99 2.63 3.83
N ILE A 154 -7.69 2.35 3.69
CA ILE A 154 -7.05 2.04 2.40
C ILE A 154 -7.59 0.71 1.80
N GLY A 155 -7.90 -0.27 2.65
CA GLY A 155 -8.30 -1.62 2.21
C GLY A 155 -9.59 -1.67 1.39
N PRO A 156 -10.68 -1.07 1.87
CA PRO A 156 -11.93 -0.96 1.13
C PRO A 156 -11.75 -0.30 -0.25
N GLU A 157 -10.98 0.77 -0.35
CA GLU A 157 -10.75 1.50 -1.62
C GLU A 157 -10.10 0.61 -2.68
N ILE A 158 -9.03 -0.10 -2.30
CA ILE A 158 -8.33 -1.02 -3.20
C ILE A 158 -9.20 -2.22 -3.56
N THR A 159 -9.99 -2.73 -2.62
CA THR A 159 -10.94 -3.82 -2.87
C THR A 159 -12.02 -3.42 -3.88
N ASN A 160 -12.49 -2.17 -3.79
CA ASN A 160 -13.47 -1.63 -4.73
C ASN A 160 -12.87 -1.46 -6.13
N CYS A 161 -11.63 -0.98 -6.24
CA CYS A 161 -10.89 -0.97 -7.50
C CYS A 161 -10.78 -2.38 -8.12
N GLU A 162 -10.42 -3.40 -7.33
CA GLU A 162 -10.36 -4.80 -7.81
C GLU A 162 -11.70 -5.25 -8.40
N LYS A 163 -12.78 -4.97 -7.68
CA LYS A 163 -14.14 -5.32 -8.10
C LYS A 163 -14.51 -4.66 -9.42
N GLU A 164 -14.28 -3.36 -9.57
CA GLU A 164 -14.62 -2.62 -10.80
C GLU A 164 -13.82 -3.14 -12.01
N LEU A 165 -12.54 -3.49 -11.84
CA LEU A 165 -11.74 -4.09 -12.92
C LEU A 165 -12.30 -5.44 -13.38
N ILE A 166 -12.69 -6.29 -12.42
CA ILE A 166 -13.28 -7.61 -12.71
C ILE A 166 -14.62 -7.44 -13.43
N ASP A 167 -15.50 -6.58 -12.92
CA ASP A 167 -16.84 -6.33 -13.49
C ASP A 167 -16.74 -5.72 -14.91
N ALA A 168 -15.73 -4.88 -15.15
CA ALA A 168 -15.41 -4.30 -16.45
C ALA A 168 -14.62 -5.24 -17.38
N LYS A 169 -14.24 -6.43 -16.91
CA LYS A 169 -13.45 -7.44 -17.63
C LYS A 169 -12.12 -6.89 -18.15
N VAL A 170 -11.49 -5.99 -17.40
CA VAL A 170 -10.18 -5.43 -17.75
C VAL A 170 -9.11 -6.50 -17.50
N GLN A 171 -8.32 -6.82 -18.52
CA GLN A 171 -7.20 -7.75 -18.35
C GLN A 171 -6.05 -7.07 -17.60
N ALA A 172 -5.98 -7.34 -16.30
CA ALA A 172 -5.09 -6.65 -15.37
C ALA A 172 -4.50 -7.63 -14.33
N SER A 173 -4.09 -8.82 -14.74
CA SER A 173 -3.68 -9.90 -13.82
C SER A 173 -2.54 -9.50 -12.86
N GLN A 174 -1.59 -8.68 -13.34
CA GLN A 174 -0.51 -8.14 -12.51
C GLN A 174 -1.01 -7.15 -11.44
N LEU A 175 -2.09 -6.41 -11.72
CA LEU A 175 -2.69 -5.44 -10.81
C LEU A 175 -3.56 -6.11 -9.76
N LEU A 176 -4.28 -7.19 -10.12
CA LEU A 176 -5.03 -8.01 -9.17
C LEU A 176 -4.11 -8.63 -8.10
N ALA A 177 -2.88 -9.01 -8.48
CA ALA A 177 -1.88 -9.44 -7.50
C ALA A 177 -1.43 -8.29 -6.58
N GLY A 178 -1.25 -7.09 -7.13
CA GLY A 178 -0.94 -5.87 -6.38
C GLY A 178 -1.99 -5.52 -5.32
N ASN A 179 -3.27 -5.58 -5.69
CA ASN A 179 -4.40 -5.31 -4.79
C ASN A 179 -4.43 -6.26 -3.60
N ARG A 180 -4.21 -7.55 -3.83
CA ARG A 180 -4.13 -8.57 -2.76
C ARG A 180 -2.95 -8.33 -1.82
N PHE A 181 -1.84 -7.79 -2.32
CA PHE A 181 -0.72 -7.46 -1.45
C PHE A 181 -1.08 -6.32 -0.49
N VAL A 182 -1.89 -5.33 -0.89
CA VAL A 182 -2.33 -4.26 0.02
C VAL A 182 -2.95 -4.81 1.30
N GLN A 183 -3.78 -5.84 1.22
CA GLN A 183 -4.43 -6.44 2.39
C GLN A 183 -3.43 -7.00 3.41
N TYR A 184 -2.35 -7.63 2.95
CA TYR A 184 -1.28 -8.10 3.84
C TYR A 184 -0.55 -6.95 4.52
N TYR A 185 -0.42 -5.81 3.86
CA TYR A 185 0.22 -4.65 4.45
C TYR A 185 -0.67 -3.86 5.38
N ILE A 186 -1.99 -3.91 5.21
CA ILE A 186 -2.95 -3.42 6.20
C ILE A 186 -2.82 -4.23 7.48
N ALA A 187 -2.74 -5.56 7.38
CA ALA A 187 -2.50 -6.40 8.55
C ALA A 187 -1.16 -6.08 9.24
N ILE A 188 -0.09 -5.92 8.46
CA ILE A 188 1.23 -5.51 8.99
C ILE A 188 1.16 -4.14 9.66
N GLY A 189 0.52 -3.16 9.00
CA GLY A 189 0.36 -1.81 9.51
C GLY A 189 -0.43 -1.77 10.81
N GLY A 190 -1.56 -2.49 10.86
CA GLY A 190 -2.39 -2.62 12.05
C GLY A 190 -1.63 -3.16 13.25
N GLU A 191 -0.87 -4.25 13.07
CA GLU A 191 -0.04 -4.80 14.15
C GLU A 191 1.04 -3.85 14.64
N ILE A 192 1.68 -3.11 13.73
CA ILE A 192 2.69 -2.12 14.10
C ILE A 192 2.05 -1.01 14.93
N THR A 193 0.95 -0.42 14.45
CA THR A 193 0.27 0.66 15.17
C THR A 193 -0.25 0.22 16.53
N SER A 194 -0.86 -0.97 16.65
CA SER A 194 -1.31 -1.51 17.95
C SER A 194 -0.16 -1.80 18.90
N THR A 195 1.01 -2.22 18.38
CA THR A 195 2.21 -2.39 19.19
C THR A 195 2.68 -1.05 19.76
N LEU A 196 2.74 -0.01 18.93
CA LEU A 196 3.14 1.35 19.35
C LEU A 196 2.15 1.99 20.32
N GLU A 197 0.85 1.79 20.14
CA GLU A 197 -0.17 2.21 21.09
C GLU A 197 0.06 1.60 22.48
N HIS A 198 0.36 0.29 22.54
CA HIS A 198 0.67 -0.37 23.80
C HIS A 198 1.98 0.12 24.42
N GLU A 199 3.03 0.36 23.64
CA GLU A 199 4.29 0.91 24.15
C GLU A 199 4.07 2.30 24.78
N ASN A 200 3.35 3.20 24.11
CA ASN A 200 3.04 4.54 24.61
C ASN A 200 2.21 4.56 25.89
N GLN A 201 1.31 3.59 26.08
CA GLN A 201 0.52 3.46 27.31
C GLN A 201 1.35 3.03 28.52
N ASN A 202 2.52 2.41 28.32
CA ASN A 202 3.38 1.90 29.38
C ASN A 202 4.47 2.91 29.81
N GLU A 203 4.57 4.08 29.15
CA GLU A 203 5.52 5.15 29.51
C GLU A 203 4.99 6.10 30.61
N TYR A 204 3.73 5.94 31.04
CA TYR A 204 3.07 6.71 32.10
C TYR A 204 2.72 5.84 33.31
#